data_AF-A0A345PJK0-F1
#
_entry.id   AF-A0A345PJK0-F1
#
_cell.length_a   1.000
_cell.length_b   1.000
_cell.length_c   1.000
_cell.angle_alpha   90.00
_cell.angle_beta   90.00
_cell.angle_gamma   90.00
#
_symmetry.space_group_name_H-M   'P 1'
#
loop_
_entity.id
_entity.type
_entity.pdbx_description
1 polymer ?
#
loop_
_entity_poly.entity_id
_entity_poly.type
_entity_poly.pdbx_seq_one_letter_code
_entity_poly.pdbx_strand_id
1 'polypeptide(L)'
;MEKIIPIKNQMNSVFIHVTNLKKAAKWYSDLLGLQVDLNKVVSPVFNVPIRGTTSLTLDDHTFDPSFEHNVSSSPIFNLYAPNIDEAYKYIKDKDITIVREIEIVGDTAWFNIKDPDGNVVMICNC
;
A
#
# COMPACT_ATOMS: atom_id res chain seq x y z
N MET A 1 41.41 6.42 0.59
CA MET A 1 40.36 6.15 1.58
C MET A 1 39.07 5.93 0.81
N GLU A 2 38.41 4.79 0.99
CA GLU A 2 37.09 4.58 0.39
C GLU A 2 36.09 5.56 1.00
N LYS A 3 35.28 6.20 0.14
CA LYS A 3 34.24 7.15 0.55
C LYS A 3 33.12 6.36 1.23
N ILE A 4 32.96 6.52 2.54
CA ILE A 4 31.82 5.96 3.27
C ILE A 4 30.55 6.66 2.77
N ILE A 5 29.60 5.87 2.23
CA ILE A 5 28.27 6.36 1.87
C ILE A 5 27.32 6.03 3.05
N PRO A 6 26.82 7.02 3.80
CA PRO A 6 26.03 6.80 5.02
C PRO A 6 24.56 6.48 4.75
N ILE A 7 24.10 6.58 3.50
CA ILE A 7 22.76 6.22 3.06
C ILE A 7 22.87 5.02 2.12
N LYS A 8 22.24 3.90 2.49
CA LYS A 8 22.28 2.67 1.69
C LYS A 8 21.32 2.77 0.51
N ASN A 9 21.70 2.18 -0.62
CA ASN A 9 20.82 2.02 -1.78
C ASN A 9 19.79 0.90 -1.52
N GLN A 10 18.89 1.15 -0.55
CA GLN A 10 17.88 0.20 -0.10
C GLN A 10 16.68 0.97 0.47
N MET A 11 15.48 0.61 0.04
CA MET A 11 14.25 1.14 0.61
C MET A 11 13.94 0.44 1.94
N ASN A 12 13.75 1.22 3.00
CA ASN A 12 13.41 0.69 4.32
C ASN A 12 11.90 0.56 4.54
N SER A 13 11.14 1.62 4.25
CA SER A 13 9.69 1.64 4.50
C SER A 13 8.96 2.58 3.54
N VAL A 14 7.70 2.25 3.25
CA VAL A 14 6.72 3.13 2.61
C VAL A 14 5.68 3.53 3.65
N PHE A 15 5.35 4.82 3.71
CA PHE A 15 4.30 5.36 4.58
C PHE A 15 3.07 5.70 3.75
N ILE A 16 1.91 5.21 4.18
CA ILE A 16 0.61 5.50 3.58
C ILE A 16 -0.18 6.36 4.55
N HIS A 17 -0.59 7.53 4.08
CA HIS A 17 -1.34 8.47 4.89
C HIS A 17 -2.83 8.18 4.81
N VAL A 18 -3.44 7.98 5.98
CA VAL A 18 -4.83 7.53 6.13
C VAL A 18 -5.55 8.41 7.13
N THR A 19 -6.87 8.51 7.04
CA THR A 19 -7.69 9.33 7.96
C THR A 19 -8.24 8.51 9.13
N ASN A 20 -8.20 7.18 9.04
CA ASN A 20 -8.64 6.28 10.10
C ASN A 20 -7.80 5.01 10.14
N LEU A 21 -6.88 4.93 11.11
CA LEU A 21 -5.91 3.85 11.19
C LEU A 21 -6.53 2.44 11.27
N LYS A 22 -7.59 2.27 12.06
CA LYS A 22 -8.25 0.95 12.24
C LYS A 22 -8.96 0.52 10.96
N LYS A 23 -9.65 1.44 10.27
CA LYS A 23 -10.31 1.16 8.99
C LYS A 23 -9.28 0.79 7.93
N ALA A 24 -8.19 1.54 7.84
CA ALA A 24 -7.11 1.25 6.90
C ALA A 24 -6.40 -0.07 7.23
N ALA A 25 -6.06 -0.33 8.50
CA ALA A 25 -5.45 -1.58 8.94
C ALA A 25 -6.33 -2.79 8.58
N LYS A 26 -7.65 -2.70 8.79
CA LYS A 26 -8.60 -3.73 8.37
C LYS A 26 -8.58 -3.93 6.85
N TRP A 27 -8.63 -2.84 6.08
CA TRP A 27 -8.71 -2.88 4.62
C TRP A 27 -7.45 -3.48 4.00
N TYR A 28 -6.26 -2.98 4.37
CA TYR A 28 -4.99 -3.51 3.89
C TYR A 28 -4.76 -4.97 4.31
N SER A 29 -5.16 -5.34 5.53
CA SER A 29 -5.06 -6.73 5.96
C SER A 29 -6.00 -7.64 5.18
N ASP A 30 -7.25 -7.24 4.92
CA ASP A 30 -8.20 -8.01 4.12
C ASP A 30 -7.76 -8.15 2.65
N LEU A 31 -7.21 -7.09 2.04
CA LEU A 31 -6.62 -7.12 0.70
C LEU A 31 -5.50 -8.17 0.59
N LEU A 32 -4.72 -8.33 1.65
CA LEU A 32 -3.55 -9.21 1.67
C LEU A 32 -3.84 -10.60 2.28
N GLY A 33 -5.10 -10.90 2.62
CA GLY A 33 -5.49 -12.15 3.27
C GLY A 33 -4.91 -12.33 4.68
N LEU A 34 -4.59 -11.23 5.37
CA LEU A 34 -4.01 -11.20 6.71
C LEU A 34 -5.10 -11.07 7.77
N GLN A 35 -4.88 -11.70 8.93
CA GLN A 35 -5.68 -11.47 10.12
C GLN A 35 -5.14 -10.27 10.89
N VAL A 36 -6.03 -9.41 11.39
CA VAL A 36 -5.65 -8.24 12.19
C VAL A 36 -6.53 -8.13 13.44
N ASP A 37 -5.88 -7.94 14.59
CA ASP A 37 -6.55 -7.62 15.84
C ASP A 37 -6.65 -6.09 15.98
N LEU A 38 -7.84 -5.55 15.69
CA LEU A 38 -8.08 -4.10 15.71
C LEU A 38 -7.98 -3.47 17.11
N ASN A 39 -7.94 -4.28 18.17
CA ASN A 39 -7.68 -3.78 19.53
C ASN A 39 -6.20 -3.44 19.74
N LYS A 40 -5.31 -4.04 18.94
CA LYS A 40 -3.86 -3.77 18.96
C LYS A 40 -3.43 -2.66 17.99
N VAL A 41 -4.35 -2.16 17.17
CA VAL A 41 -4.11 -1.03 16.28
C VAL A 41 -4.27 0.26 17.07
N VAL A 42 -3.16 0.96 17.28
CA VAL A 42 -3.08 2.18 18.11
C VAL A 42 -2.36 3.27 17.32
N SER A 43 -2.93 4.47 17.34
CA SER A 43 -2.34 5.66 16.72
C SER A 43 -0.93 5.97 17.25
N PRO A 44 -0.06 6.60 16.44
CA PRO A 44 -0.37 7.18 15.13
C PRO A 44 -0.15 6.22 13.96
N VAL A 45 0.57 5.12 14.18
CA VAL A 45 1.02 4.24 13.09
C VAL A 45 0.67 2.78 13.30
N PHE A 46 0.44 2.08 12.19
CA PHE A 46 0.28 0.64 12.15
C PHE A 46 1.16 0.04 11.04
N ASN A 47 2.04 -0.88 11.41
CA ASN A 47 2.85 -1.63 10.45
C ASN A 47 2.05 -2.83 9.94
N VAL A 48 1.73 -2.85 8.64
CA VAL A 48 1.09 -3.99 8.00
C VAL A 48 2.11 -5.14 7.92
N PRO A 49 1.78 -6.37 8.37
CA PRO A 49 2.75 -7.46 8.46
C PRO A 49 3.00 -8.11 7.08
N ILE A 50 3.59 -7.33 6.17
CA ILE A 50 4.00 -7.77 4.83
C ILE A 50 5.32 -8.56 4.87
N ARG A 51 5.57 -9.35 3.82
CA ARG A 51 6.83 -10.08 3.63
C ARG A 51 7.80 -9.25 2.79
N GLY A 52 9.08 -9.30 3.11
CA GLY A 52 10.14 -8.60 2.38
C GLY A 52 11.04 -7.78 3.29
N THR A 53 11.94 -7.00 2.68
CA THR A 53 12.87 -6.12 3.39
C THR A 53 12.32 -4.70 3.60
N THR A 54 11.33 -4.31 2.80
CA THR A 54 10.65 -3.01 2.91
C THR A 54 9.36 -3.18 3.70
N SER A 55 9.11 -2.33 4.70
CA SER A 55 7.86 -2.33 5.46
C SER A 55 6.80 -1.38 4.86
N LEU A 56 5.54 -1.65 5.18
CA LEU A 56 4.40 -0.79 4.85
C LEU A 56 3.77 -0.26 6.14
N THR A 57 3.85 1.06 6.34
CA THR A 57 3.37 1.74 7.55
C THR A 57 2.16 2.60 7.20
N LEU A 58 1.04 2.38 7.88
CA LEU A 58 -0.12 3.27 7.82
C LEU A 58 0.07 4.35 8.89
N ASP A 59 -0.17 5.62 8.55
CA ASP A 59 -0.02 6.77 9.45
C ASP A 59 -1.29 7.62 9.42
N ASP A 60 -1.92 7.77 10.58
CA ASP A 60 -3.15 8.56 10.74
C ASP A 60 -2.91 10.01 11.17
N HIS A 61 -1.65 10.40 11.37
CA HIS A 61 -1.26 11.75 11.75
C HIS A 61 -1.95 12.27 13.02
N THR A 62 -2.37 11.39 13.94
CA THR A 62 -3.07 11.78 15.18
C THR A 62 -2.33 12.86 15.98
N PHE A 63 -1.01 12.94 15.85
CA PHE A 63 -0.17 13.90 16.57
C PHE A 63 0.28 15.11 15.73
N ASP A 64 -0.16 15.22 14.47
CA ASP A 64 0.11 16.36 13.60
C ASP A 64 -1.21 17.09 13.24
N PRO A 65 -1.61 18.10 14.01
CA PRO A 65 -2.84 18.85 13.76
C PRO A 65 -2.76 19.73 12.50
N SER A 66 -1.57 19.89 11.90
CA SER A 66 -1.37 20.65 10.66
C SER A 66 -1.39 19.77 9.42
N PHE A 67 -1.51 18.45 9.59
CA PHE A 67 -1.54 17.52 8.47
C PHE A 67 -2.77 17.75 7.59
N GLU A 68 -2.53 18.00 6.31
CA GLU A 68 -3.56 18.06 5.27
C GLU A 68 -3.50 16.78 4.43
N HIS A 69 -4.58 16.01 4.46
CA HIS A 69 -4.68 14.77 3.69
C HIS A 69 -4.85 15.06 2.21
N ASN A 70 -3.74 15.03 1.48
CA ASN A 70 -3.68 15.25 0.03
C ASN A 70 -3.32 13.95 -0.69
N VAL A 71 -4.27 13.44 -1.49
CA VAL A 71 -4.08 12.19 -2.22
C VAL A 71 -3.56 12.41 -3.63
N SER A 72 -2.56 11.62 -4.02
CA SER A 72 -2.06 11.56 -5.39
C SER A 72 -3.02 10.76 -6.29
N SER A 73 -3.29 11.25 -7.50
CA SER A 73 -4.01 10.49 -8.53
C SER A 73 -3.16 9.39 -9.18
N SER A 74 -1.85 9.40 -8.90
CA SER A 74 -0.88 8.42 -9.40
C SER A 74 -0.54 7.39 -8.32
N PRO A 75 -0.18 6.15 -8.69
CA PRO A 75 0.23 5.12 -7.74
C PRO A 75 1.37 5.57 -6.83
N ILE A 76 1.23 5.30 -5.53
CA ILE A 76 2.25 5.67 -4.52
C ILE A 76 3.15 4.49 -4.13
N PHE A 77 2.73 3.26 -4.40
CA PHE A 77 3.54 2.03 -4.34
C PHE A 77 2.86 0.92 -5.14
N ASN A 78 3.53 -0.24 -5.27
CA ASN A 78 2.94 -1.43 -5.87
C ASN A 78 2.95 -2.64 -4.94
N LEU A 79 2.00 -3.54 -5.16
CA LEU A 79 1.96 -4.88 -4.60
C LEU A 79 2.19 -5.91 -5.72
N TYR A 80 2.94 -6.95 -5.38
CA TYR A 80 3.27 -8.01 -6.31
C TYR A 80 2.10 -8.97 -6.54
N ALA A 81 1.77 -9.21 -7.81
CA ALA A 81 0.76 -10.13 -8.29
C ALA A 81 1.36 -11.06 -9.36
N PRO A 82 1.76 -12.29 -9.02
CA PRO A 82 2.42 -13.19 -9.97
C PRO A 82 1.55 -13.55 -11.19
N ASN A 83 0.22 -13.51 -11.03
CA ASN A 83 -0.75 -13.62 -12.12
C ASN A 83 -1.69 -12.41 -12.07
N ILE A 84 -1.61 -11.54 -13.08
CA ILE A 84 -2.34 -10.27 -13.09
C ILE A 84 -3.85 -10.46 -13.27
N ASP A 85 -4.28 -11.46 -14.05
CA ASP A 85 -5.69 -11.74 -14.31
C ASP A 85 -6.39 -12.30 -13.07
N GLU A 86 -5.73 -13.20 -12.35
CA GLU A 86 -6.22 -13.72 -11.06
C GLU A 86 -6.33 -12.63 -10.01
N ALA A 87 -5.32 -11.76 -9.92
CA ALA A 87 -5.34 -10.62 -9.01
C ALA A 87 -6.45 -9.64 -9.34
N TYR A 88 -6.65 -9.34 -10.63
CA TYR A 88 -7.71 -8.44 -11.07
C TYR A 88 -9.11 -8.99 -10.77
N LYS A 89 -9.33 -10.29 -10.96
CA LYS A 89 -10.57 -10.96 -10.54
C LYS A 89 -10.77 -10.88 -9.02
N TYR A 90 -9.73 -11.16 -8.24
CA TYR A 90 -9.77 -11.07 -6.78
C TYR A 90 -10.17 -9.67 -6.27
N ILE A 91 -9.65 -8.62 -6.90
CA ILE A 91 -10.00 -7.23 -6.61
C ILE A 91 -11.47 -6.94 -6.94
N LYS A 92 -11.97 -7.43 -8.08
CA LYS A 92 -13.40 -7.30 -8.44
C LYS A 92 -14.33 -8.02 -7.47
N ASP A 93 -13.98 -9.25 -7.08
CA ASP A 93 -14.78 -10.06 -6.15
C ASP A 93 -14.84 -9.42 -4.75
N LYS A 94 -13.87 -8.57 -4.40
CA LYS A 94 -13.84 -7.77 -3.16
C LYS A 94 -14.53 -6.41 -3.26
N ASP A 95 -15.10 -6.05 -4.42
CA ASP A 95 -15.70 -4.74 -4.68
C ASP A 95 -14.75 -3.57 -4.40
N ILE A 96 -13.45 -3.76 -4.73
CA ILE A 96 -12.44 -2.71 -4.61
C ILE A 96 -12.43 -1.88 -5.91
N THR A 97 -12.47 -0.56 -5.76
CA THR A 97 -12.45 0.38 -6.88
C THR A 97 -11.17 0.24 -7.71
N ILE A 98 -11.32 -0.19 -8.96
CA ILE A 98 -10.28 -0.14 -9.99
C ILE A 98 -10.34 1.24 -10.64
N VAL A 99 -9.23 1.98 -10.61
CA VAL A 99 -9.12 3.34 -11.18
C VAL A 99 -8.34 3.38 -12.48
N ARG A 100 -7.66 2.29 -12.82
CA ARG A 100 -6.99 2.07 -14.10
C ARG A 100 -7.08 0.59 -14.42
N GLU A 101 -7.60 0.30 -15.61
CA GLU A 101 -7.72 -1.08 -16.12
C GLU A 101 -6.35 -1.71 -16.37
N ILE A 102 -6.35 -3.03 -16.64
CA ILE A 102 -5.11 -3.75 -16.96
C ILE A 102 -4.43 -3.13 -18.17
N GLU A 103 -3.15 -2.85 -18.01
CA GLU A 103 -2.23 -2.49 -19.08
C GLU A 103 -1.06 -3.47 -19.12
N ILE A 104 -0.59 -3.74 -20.34
CA ILE A 104 0.46 -4.72 -20.61
C ILE A 104 1.49 -4.06 -21.51
N VAL A 105 2.75 -4.06 -21.07
CA VAL A 105 3.91 -3.59 -21.84
C VAL A 105 5.03 -4.62 -21.73
N GLY A 106 5.29 -5.33 -22.84
CA GLY A 106 6.20 -6.48 -22.83
C GLY A 106 5.67 -7.58 -21.90
N ASP A 107 6.52 -8.04 -20.99
CA ASP A 107 6.18 -9.06 -19.99
C ASP A 107 5.61 -8.46 -18.68
N THR A 108 5.53 -7.13 -18.59
CA THR A 108 5.03 -6.41 -17.43
C THR A 108 3.55 -6.08 -17.62
N ALA A 109 2.74 -6.40 -16.62
CA ALA A 109 1.31 -6.09 -16.58
C ALA A 109 0.94 -5.51 -15.22
N TRP A 110 0.07 -4.50 -15.22
CA TRP A 110 -0.40 -3.85 -14.01
C TRP A 110 -1.82 -3.29 -14.18
N PHE A 111 -2.46 -3.01 -13.05
CA PHE A 111 -3.65 -2.18 -12.96
C PHE A 111 -3.61 -1.38 -11.64
N ASN A 112 -4.47 -0.38 -11.49
CA ASN A 112 -4.48 0.45 -10.28
C ASN A 112 -5.80 0.36 -9.55
N ILE A 113 -5.71 0.27 -8.23
CA ILE A 113 -6.85 0.29 -7.31
C ILE A 113 -6.78 1.51 -6.38
N LYS A 114 -7.88 1.80 -5.71
CA LYS A 114 -7.97 2.88 -4.74
C LYS A 114 -8.34 2.34 -3.36
N ASP A 115 -7.61 2.77 -2.33
CA ASP A 115 -7.92 2.46 -0.94
C ASP A 115 -9.09 3.34 -0.42
N PRO A 116 -9.59 3.13 0.81
CA PRO A 116 -10.70 3.90 1.37
C PRO A 116 -10.40 5.38 1.60
N ASP A 117 -9.13 5.75 1.65
CA ASP A 117 -8.64 7.11 1.87
C ASP A 117 -8.33 7.82 0.55
N GLY A 118 -8.32 7.08 -0.54
CA GLY A 118 -8.14 7.55 -1.88
C GLY A 118 -6.73 7.43 -2.43
N ASN A 119 -5.83 6.79 -1.69
CA ASN A 119 -4.50 6.45 -2.16
C ASN A 119 -4.60 5.45 -3.32
N VAL A 120 -3.80 5.69 -4.37
CA VAL A 120 -3.73 4.79 -5.51
C VAL A 120 -2.63 3.75 -5.28
N VAL A 121 -2.99 2.48 -5.36
CA VAL A 121 -2.09 1.34 -5.23
C VAL A 121 -2.01 0.63 -6.58
N MET A 122 -0.81 0.37 -7.07
CA MET A 122 -0.61 -0.45 -8.27
C MET A 122 -0.54 -1.92 -7.88
N ILE A 123 -1.19 -2.78 -8.66
CA ILE A 123 -1.01 -4.23 -8.58
C ILE A 123 -0.22 -4.63 -9.83
N CYS A 124 0.96 -5.23 -9.66
CA CYS A 124 1.94 -5.44 -10.73
C CYS A 124 2.57 -6.83 -10.66
N ASN A 125 2.89 -7.43 -11.81
CA ASN A 125 3.51 -8.75 -11.90
C ASN A 125 5.06 -8.76 -11.85
N CYS A 126 5.70 -7.61 -11.62
CA CYS A 126 7.15 -7.47 -11.49
C CYS A 126 7.54 -6.34 -10.55
#